data_AF-A0A952CSY5-F1
#
_entry.id   AF-A0A952CSY5-F1
#
_cell.length_a   1.000
_cell.length_b   1.000
_cell.length_c   1.000
_cell.angle_alpha   90.00
_cell.angle_beta   90.00
_cell.angle_gamma   90.00
#
_symmetry.space_group_name_H-M   'P 1'
#
loop_
_entity.id
_entity.type
_entity.pdbx_description
1 polymer ?
#
loop_
_entity_poly.entity_id
_entity_poly.type
_entity_poly.pdbx_seq_one_letter_code
_entity_poly.pdbx_strand_id
1 'polypeptide(L)'
;MKNCLLSFLLIGTAFTANAQVSITANDMPVNGDTLRYSTTLAVGLNINLNDTGANKVWNFDTLTPLIQRVDEYKSALQVSPLYASISLTAYGYKVADTLGLGGTPLPVTVTEVYTFFSKKNSPSRFVAEGFGARISGTPVPAVYSNEDEWYYFPLNYGNDDTSDFHLKVQVTSVGSL
;
A
#
# COMPACT_ATOMS: atom_id res chain seq x y z
N MET A 1 47.17 -18.68 -24.88
CA MET A 1 47.34 -17.60 -23.88
C MET A 1 46.43 -16.39 -24.14
N LYS A 2 46.37 -15.84 -25.37
CA LYS A 2 45.51 -14.69 -25.71
C LYS A 2 44.00 -14.96 -25.50
N ASN A 3 43.54 -16.16 -25.80
CA ASN A 3 42.13 -16.54 -25.64
C ASN A 3 41.73 -16.73 -24.16
N CYS A 4 42.67 -17.13 -23.28
CA CYS A 4 42.41 -17.23 -21.83
C CYS A 4 42.30 -15.85 -21.16
N LEU A 5 43.08 -14.85 -21.62
CA LEU A 5 42.98 -13.48 -21.10
C LEU A 5 41.62 -12.84 -21.43
N LEU A 6 41.09 -13.10 -22.63
CA LEU A 6 39.79 -12.56 -23.06
C LEU A 6 38.64 -13.16 -22.22
N SER A 7 38.69 -14.45 -21.92
CA SER A 7 37.71 -15.11 -21.04
C SER A 7 37.77 -14.59 -19.60
N PHE A 8 38.97 -14.30 -19.07
CA PHE A 8 39.12 -13.76 -17.72
C PHE A 8 38.62 -12.30 -17.62
N LEU A 9 38.78 -11.52 -18.69
CA LEU A 9 38.28 -10.14 -18.78
C LEU A 9 36.74 -10.08 -18.85
N LEU A 10 36.10 -10.97 -19.62
CA LEU A 10 34.63 -11.04 -19.68
C LEU A 10 33.98 -11.48 -18.35
N ILE A 11 34.63 -12.39 -17.63
CA ILE A 11 34.16 -12.84 -16.32
C ILE A 11 34.28 -11.71 -15.29
N GLY A 12 35.35 -10.90 -15.34
CA GLY A 12 35.54 -9.76 -14.44
C GLY A 12 34.49 -8.64 -14.60
N THR A 13 33.98 -8.40 -15.81
CA THR A 13 32.96 -7.37 -16.05
C THR A 13 31.53 -7.80 -15.67
N ALA A 14 31.25 -9.11 -15.62
CA ALA A 14 29.91 -9.62 -15.31
C ALA A 14 29.47 -9.39 -13.86
N PHE A 15 30.42 -9.19 -12.93
CA PHE A 15 30.14 -8.99 -11.49
C PHE A 15 29.70 -7.58 -11.10
N THR A 16 29.62 -6.64 -12.06
CA THR A 16 29.27 -5.22 -11.77
C THR A 16 27.91 -4.80 -12.31
N ALA A 17 27.12 -5.72 -12.84
CA ALA A 17 25.75 -5.42 -13.27
C ALA A 17 24.83 -5.29 -12.06
N ASN A 18 24.43 -4.05 -11.74
CA ASN A 18 23.29 -3.82 -10.84
C ASN A 18 22.03 -4.19 -11.60
N ALA A 19 21.39 -5.31 -11.22
CA ALA A 19 20.07 -5.65 -11.75
C ALA A 19 19.07 -4.58 -11.33
N GLN A 20 18.11 -4.29 -12.20
CA GLN A 20 17.00 -3.39 -11.87
C GLN A 20 16.19 -3.95 -10.70
N VAL A 21 15.82 -3.09 -9.74
CA VAL A 21 14.96 -3.46 -8.62
C VAL A 21 13.61 -3.93 -9.16
N SER A 22 13.15 -5.07 -8.64
CA SER A 22 11.84 -5.64 -8.92
C SER A 22 11.09 -5.78 -7.59
N ILE A 23 9.88 -5.24 -7.50
CA ILE A 23 9.05 -5.35 -6.30
C ILE A 23 8.08 -6.52 -6.50
N THR A 24 8.01 -7.40 -5.52
CA THR A 24 7.24 -8.65 -5.54
C THR A 24 6.19 -8.68 -4.44
N ALA A 25 5.34 -9.72 -4.46
CA ALA A 25 4.37 -9.96 -3.40
C ALA A 25 4.99 -10.20 -2.01
N ASN A 26 6.29 -10.52 -1.94
CA ASN A 26 7.03 -10.67 -0.67
C ASN A 26 7.41 -9.33 -0.05
N ASP A 27 7.45 -8.27 -0.86
CA ASP A 27 7.75 -6.90 -0.40
C ASP A 27 6.50 -6.18 0.10
N MET A 28 5.33 -6.81 -0.01
CA MET A 28 4.07 -6.30 0.52
C MET A 28 3.88 -6.71 1.98
N PRO A 29 3.14 -5.90 2.76
CA PRO A 29 2.90 -6.16 4.18
C PRO A 29 2.22 -7.51 4.42
N VAL A 30 2.32 -8.02 5.64
CA VAL A 30 1.57 -9.17 6.14
C VAL A 30 0.82 -8.83 7.43
N ASN A 31 -0.10 -9.71 7.81
CA ASN A 31 -0.83 -9.55 9.06
C ASN A 31 0.13 -9.55 10.27
N GLY A 32 0.02 -8.55 11.13
CA GLY A 32 0.89 -8.34 12.29
C GLY A 32 2.08 -7.43 12.03
N ASP A 33 2.30 -6.97 10.79
CA ASP A 33 3.40 -6.07 10.48
C ASP A 33 3.23 -4.69 11.12
N THR A 34 4.36 -4.04 11.36
CA THR A 34 4.40 -2.63 11.76
C THR A 34 5.32 -1.88 10.82
N LEU A 35 4.77 -0.92 10.07
CA LEU A 35 5.52 -0.13 9.11
C LEU A 35 5.70 1.28 9.65
N ARG A 36 6.95 1.69 9.84
CA ARG A 36 7.26 3.04 10.28
C ARG A 36 7.45 3.93 9.08
N TYR A 37 6.69 5.02 9.04
CA TYR A 37 6.92 6.10 8.08
C TYR A 37 7.30 7.38 8.82
N SER A 38 8.06 8.20 8.12
CA SER A 38 8.49 9.51 8.60
C SER A 38 8.01 10.57 7.63
N THR A 39 7.52 11.68 8.16
CA THR A 39 7.16 12.85 7.37
C THR A 39 8.11 13.99 7.67
N THR A 40 8.36 14.80 6.66
CA THR A 40 9.21 16.00 6.75
C THR A 40 8.61 17.11 5.89
N LEU A 41 9.07 18.33 6.08
CA LEU A 41 8.67 19.47 5.24
C LEU A 41 9.58 19.52 4.02
N ALA A 42 9.00 19.51 2.82
CA ALA A 42 9.74 19.62 1.57
C ALA A 42 10.34 21.03 1.31
N VAL A 43 10.15 21.99 2.23
CA VAL A 43 10.53 23.39 2.05
C VAL A 43 12.05 23.53 2.04
N GLY A 44 12.60 24.08 0.96
CA GLY A 44 14.04 24.31 0.82
C GLY A 44 14.85 23.07 0.40
N LEU A 45 14.20 21.95 0.11
CA LEU A 45 14.85 20.74 -0.40
C LEU A 45 14.80 20.72 -1.93
N ASN A 46 15.95 20.51 -2.58
CA ASN A 46 16.02 20.32 -4.04
C ASN A 46 15.71 18.85 -4.40
N ILE A 47 14.48 18.41 -4.13
CA ILE A 47 14.01 17.07 -4.51
C ILE A 47 13.32 17.14 -5.86
N ASN A 48 13.85 16.43 -6.85
CA ASN A 48 13.22 16.28 -8.15
C ASN A 48 12.44 14.95 -8.22
N LEU A 49 11.14 15.00 -7.96
CA LEU A 49 10.26 13.83 -8.05
C LEU A 49 10.03 13.34 -9.50
N ASN A 50 10.44 14.12 -10.50
CA ASN A 50 10.40 13.71 -11.90
C ASN A 50 11.67 12.96 -12.33
N ASP A 51 12.66 12.79 -11.43
CA ASP A 51 13.84 11.97 -11.72
C ASP A 51 13.50 10.48 -11.62
N THR A 52 12.71 10.01 -12.60
CA THR A 52 12.29 8.63 -12.75
C THR A 52 13.06 7.96 -13.89
N GLY A 53 12.96 6.63 -14.01
CA GLY A 53 13.58 5.90 -15.11
C GLY A 53 14.44 4.72 -14.66
N ALA A 54 14.90 3.95 -15.66
CA ALA A 54 15.93 2.94 -15.43
C ALA A 54 17.26 3.57 -14.98
N ASN A 55 18.02 2.84 -14.17
CA ASN A 55 19.34 3.25 -13.68
C ASN A 55 19.35 4.55 -12.86
N LYS A 56 18.22 4.92 -12.26
CA LYS A 56 18.13 6.03 -11.30
C LYS A 56 18.45 5.56 -9.88
N VAL A 57 19.16 6.40 -9.14
CA VAL A 57 19.44 6.18 -7.72
C VAL A 57 18.72 7.27 -6.95
N TRP A 58 17.66 6.88 -6.24
CA TRP A 58 16.95 7.77 -5.33
C TRP A 58 17.68 7.82 -4.00
N ASN A 59 18.50 8.85 -3.82
CA ASN A 59 19.14 9.15 -2.54
C ASN A 59 18.47 10.37 -1.92
N PHE A 60 17.87 10.16 -0.75
CA PHE A 60 17.23 11.20 0.05
C PHE A 60 17.87 11.31 1.46
N ASP A 61 19.16 11.02 1.59
CA ASP A 61 19.88 10.98 2.87
C ASP A 61 19.94 12.35 3.57
N THR A 62 19.64 13.44 2.85
CA THR A 62 19.53 14.79 3.42
C THR A 62 18.20 15.04 4.15
N LEU A 63 17.23 14.12 4.06
CA LEU A 63 15.95 14.24 4.73
C LEU A 63 16.08 13.99 6.23
N THR A 64 15.69 14.98 7.02
CA THR A 64 15.52 14.82 8.47
C THR A 64 14.04 14.64 8.81
N PRO A 65 13.65 13.60 9.57
CA PRO A 65 12.25 13.36 9.92
C PRO A 65 11.76 14.43 10.91
N LEU A 66 10.58 15.01 10.66
CA LEU A 66 9.91 15.92 11.59
C LEU A 66 8.96 15.16 12.51
N ILE A 67 8.19 14.23 11.93
CA ILE A 67 7.24 13.37 12.64
C ILE A 67 7.48 11.94 12.17
N GLN A 68 7.34 10.98 13.09
CA GLN A 68 7.32 9.56 12.76
C GLN A 68 6.03 8.94 13.26
N ARG A 69 5.49 8.03 12.48
CA ARG A 69 4.27 7.27 12.79
C ARG A 69 4.48 5.82 12.40
N VAL A 70 3.59 4.97 12.91
CA VAL A 70 3.61 3.54 12.65
C VAL A 70 2.22 3.12 12.19
N ASP A 71 2.17 2.46 11.04
CA ASP A 71 1.01 1.74 10.57
C ASP A 71 1.10 0.30 11.05
N GLU A 72 0.14 -0.09 11.89
CA GLU A 72 0.00 -1.46 12.39
C GLU A 72 -0.99 -2.22 11.51
N TYR A 73 -0.52 -3.29 10.87
CA TYR A 73 -1.35 -4.16 10.05
C TYR A 73 -2.00 -5.23 10.93
N LYS A 74 -3.32 -5.17 11.05
CA LYS A 74 -4.15 -6.08 11.86
C LYS A 74 -5.10 -6.83 10.97
N SER A 75 -5.44 -8.07 11.32
CA SER A 75 -6.46 -8.81 10.56
C SER A 75 -7.82 -8.16 10.74
N ALA A 76 -8.69 -8.32 9.76
CA ALA A 76 -10.07 -7.84 9.81
C ALA A 76 -10.78 -8.31 11.10
N LEU A 77 -10.59 -9.58 11.45
CA LEU A 77 -11.14 -10.20 12.66
C LEU A 77 -10.58 -9.63 13.97
N GLN A 78 -9.31 -9.21 14.00
CA GLN A 78 -8.71 -8.56 15.17
C GLN A 78 -9.27 -7.15 15.41
N VAL A 79 -9.63 -6.44 14.33
CA VAL A 79 -10.23 -5.10 14.44
C VAL A 79 -11.71 -5.21 14.82
N SER A 80 -12.47 -6.06 14.14
CA SER A 80 -13.87 -6.36 14.49
C SER A 80 -14.31 -7.70 13.91
N PRO A 81 -15.00 -8.56 14.68
CA PRO A 81 -15.59 -9.79 14.14
C PRO A 81 -16.54 -9.55 12.96
N LEU A 82 -17.20 -8.38 12.88
CA LEU A 82 -18.09 -8.04 11.77
C LEU A 82 -17.36 -7.84 10.45
N TYR A 83 -16.06 -7.54 10.48
CA TYR A 83 -15.25 -7.39 9.26
C TYR A 83 -14.85 -8.72 8.63
N ALA A 84 -15.24 -9.86 9.24
CA ALA A 84 -15.16 -11.18 8.62
C ALA A 84 -15.85 -11.25 7.25
N SER A 85 -16.86 -10.40 7.02
CA SER A 85 -17.57 -10.32 5.74
C SER A 85 -16.73 -9.74 4.60
N ILE A 86 -15.65 -9.02 4.91
CA ILE A 86 -14.68 -8.55 3.90
C ILE A 86 -13.88 -9.75 3.42
N SER A 87 -13.17 -10.40 4.34
CA SER A 87 -12.51 -11.68 4.13
C SER A 87 -11.96 -12.19 5.46
N LEU A 88 -11.92 -13.52 5.63
CA LEU A 88 -11.38 -14.16 6.85
C LEU A 88 -9.86 -13.99 6.99
N THR A 89 -9.17 -13.72 5.90
CA THR A 89 -7.71 -13.61 5.85
C THR A 89 -7.22 -12.19 5.56
N ALA A 90 -8.13 -11.24 5.32
CA ALA A 90 -7.73 -9.87 5.02
C ALA A 90 -7.12 -9.18 6.25
N TYR A 91 -6.16 -8.30 5.98
CA TYR A 91 -5.41 -7.54 6.98
C TYR A 91 -5.17 -6.13 6.47
N GLY A 92 -5.04 -5.18 7.38
CA GLY A 92 -5.11 -3.78 7.03
C GLY A 92 -4.63 -2.87 8.13
N TYR A 93 -4.42 -1.61 7.78
CA TYR A 93 -4.01 -0.57 8.71
C TYR A 93 -5.08 0.51 8.80
N LYS A 94 -5.00 1.32 9.86
CA LYS A 94 -5.93 2.42 10.10
C LYS A 94 -5.52 3.63 9.26
N VAL A 95 -6.36 3.99 8.30
CA VAL A 95 -6.14 5.12 7.39
C VAL A 95 -6.49 6.45 8.05
N ALA A 96 -7.52 6.47 8.88
CA ALA A 96 -7.93 7.69 9.58
C ALA A 96 -8.58 7.38 10.94
N ASP A 97 -8.29 8.23 11.94
CA ASP A 97 -8.97 8.17 13.23
C ASP A 97 -10.41 8.67 13.14
N THR A 98 -10.67 9.68 12.29
CA THR A 98 -12.00 10.26 12.07
C THR A 98 -12.10 10.76 10.64
N LEU A 99 -13.20 10.41 9.97
CA LEU A 99 -13.58 10.96 8.67
C LEU A 99 -14.54 12.14 8.89
N GLY A 100 -14.23 13.27 8.26
CA GLY A 100 -15.07 14.46 8.28
C GLY A 100 -14.88 15.29 7.01
N LEU A 101 -15.86 16.12 6.68
CA LEU A 101 -15.83 16.98 5.49
C LEU A 101 -15.22 18.35 5.83
N GLY A 102 -13.91 18.38 6.07
CA GLY A 102 -13.13 19.63 6.13
C GLY A 102 -13.68 20.69 7.09
N GLY A 103 -14.15 20.29 8.27
CA GLY A 103 -14.71 21.19 9.30
C GLY A 103 -16.23 21.26 9.34
N THR A 104 -16.93 20.63 8.39
CA THR A 104 -18.38 20.42 8.49
C THR A 104 -18.67 19.09 9.21
N PRO A 105 -19.43 19.10 10.32
CA PRO A 105 -19.79 17.87 11.00
C PRO A 105 -20.71 17.05 10.11
N LEU A 106 -20.31 15.79 9.86
CA LEU A 106 -21.20 14.82 9.24
C LEU A 106 -22.36 14.52 10.20
N PRO A 107 -23.57 14.22 9.70
CA PRO A 107 -24.70 13.83 10.54
C PRO A 107 -24.45 12.52 11.30
N VAL A 108 -23.40 11.78 10.93
CA VAL A 108 -22.93 10.56 11.60
C VAL A 108 -21.44 10.67 11.88
N THR A 109 -21.00 10.17 13.02
CA THR A 109 -19.57 10.12 13.36
C THR A 109 -18.94 8.91 12.70
N VAL A 110 -17.94 9.10 11.84
CA VAL A 110 -17.19 8.01 11.20
C VAL A 110 -15.79 7.99 11.78
N THR A 111 -15.45 6.93 12.50
CA THR A 111 -14.17 6.78 13.20
C THR A 111 -13.49 5.46 12.86
N GLU A 112 -12.20 5.35 13.16
CA GLU A 112 -11.44 4.09 13.01
C GLU A 112 -11.60 3.48 11.61
N VAL A 113 -11.16 4.24 10.61
CA VAL A 113 -11.29 3.86 9.21
C VAL A 113 -10.10 2.99 8.84
N TYR A 114 -10.36 1.76 8.44
CA TYR A 114 -9.39 0.78 8.00
C TYR A 114 -9.59 0.45 6.53
N THR A 115 -8.49 0.20 5.82
CA THR A 115 -8.49 -0.47 4.51
C THR A 115 -7.89 -1.84 4.71
N PHE A 116 -8.57 -2.88 4.22
CA PHE A 116 -8.14 -4.26 4.33
C PHE A 116 -7.71 -4.80 2.97
N PHE A 117 -6.59 -5.51 2.97
CA PHE A 117 -5.90 -6.01 1.80
C PHE A 117 -5.73 -7.52 1.86
N SER A 118 -5.44 -8.10 0.70
CA SER A 118 -4.94 -9.46 0.60
C SER A 118 -3.97 -9.63 -0.56
N LYS A 119 -3.22 -10.73 -0.53
CA LYS A 119 -2.36 -11.18 -1.63
C LYS A 119 -3.07 -12.31 -2.36
N LYS A 120 -3.25 -12.18 -3.67
CA LYS A 120 -3.80 -13.24 -4.52
C LYS A 120 -2.67 -13.90 -5.30
N ASN A 121 -2.82 -15.18 -5.58
CA ASN A 121 -1.90 -15.97 -6.37
C ASN A 121 -2.66 -16.47 -7.61
N SER A 122 -2.29 -16.02 -8.81
CA SER A 122 -2.92 -16.28 -10.13
C SER A 122 -3.99 -15.26 -10.58
N PRO A 123 -3.58 -14.13 -11.20
CA PRO A 123 -2.21 -13.61 -11.22
C PRO A 123 -1.76 -13.17 -9.82
N SER A 124 -0.45 -13.07 -9.60
CA SER A 124 0.09 -12.55 -8.34
C SER A 124 -0.23 -11.06 -8.24
N ARG A 125 -1.00 -10.67 -7.23
CA ARG A 125 -1.46 -9.28 -7.07
C ARG A 125 -1.73 -8.90 -5.61
N PHE A 126 -1.60 -7.62 -5.30
CA PHE A 126 -2.01 -7.02 -4.03
C PHE A 126 -3.31 -6.26 -4.25
N VAL A 127 -4.33 -6.58 -3.47
CA VAL A 127 -5.69 -6.04 -3.68
C VAL A 127 -6.25 -5.47 -2.40
N ALA A 128 -7.04 -4.40 -2.52
CA ALA A 128 -7.94 -3.96 -1.46
C ALA A 128 -9.26 -4.74 -1.56
N GLU A 129 -9.59 -5.45 -0.48
CA GLU A 129 -10.79 -6.30 -0.35
C GLU A 129 -11.98 -5.50 0.16
N GLY A 130 -11.71 -4.46 0.94
CA GLY A 130 -12.75 -3.60 1.50
C GLY A 130 -12.23 -2.63 2.55
N PHE A 131 -13.18 -1.87 3.09
CA PHE A 131 -12.97 -0.95 4.19
C PHE A 131 -13.78 -1.39 5.41
N GLY A 132 -13.31 -1.00 6.59
CA GLY A 132 -14.08 -1.08 7.82
C GLY A 132 -14.04 0.26 8.52
N ALA A 133 -15.18 0.77 8.96
CA ALA A 133 -15.24 1.96 9.78
C ALA A 133 -16.29 1.81 10.88
N ARG A 134 -16.09 2.50 12.01
CA ARG A 134 -17.13 2.68 13.01
C ARG A 134 -18.01 3.86 12.64
N ILE A 135 -19.28 3.59 12.33
CA ILE A 135 -20.29 4.62 12.08
C ILE A 135 -21.20 4.70 13.30
N SER A 136 -21.16 5.83 14.00
CA SER A 136 -21.88 6.05 15.27
C SER A 136 -21.63 4.91 16.29
N GLY A 137 -20.37 4.46 16.37
CA GLY A 137 -19.94 3.37 17.26
C GLY A 137 -20.13 1.94 16.70
N THR A 138 -20.93 1.77 15.65
CA THR A 138 -21.21 0.47 15.03
C THR A 138 -20.15 0.14 13.97
N PRO A 139 -19.43 -1.00 14.05
CA PRO A 139 -18.52 -1.42 13.00
C PRO A 139 -19.30 -1.77 11.72
N VAL A 140 -19.01 -1.09 10.62
CA VAL A 140 -19.65 -1.28 9.32
C VAL A 140 -18.58 -1.69 8.30
N PRO A 141 -18.64 -2.92 7.76
CA PRO A 141 -17.80 -3.32 6.65
C PRO A 141 -18.35 -2.77 5.33
N ALA A 142 -17.44 -2.44 4.42
CA ALA A 142 -17.71 -2.11 3.04
C ALA A 142 -16.84 -2.98 2.15
N VAL A 143 -17.44 -3.97 1.49
CA VAL A 143 -16.72 -4.96 0.68
C VAL A 143 -16.77 -4.53 -0.76
N TYR A 144 -15.64 -4.62 -1.46
CA TYR A 144 -15.62 -4.48 -2.90
C TYR A 144 -16.37 -5.64 -3.54
N SER A 145 -17.28 -5.37 -4.48
CA SER A 145 -17.88 -6.45 -5.28
C SER A 145 -17.00 -6.84 -6.46
N ASN A 146 -16.16 -5.89 -6.90
CA ASN A 146 -15.00 -6.13 -7.75
C ASN A 146 -13.79 -5.53 -7.02
N GLU A 147 -12.87 -6.39 -6.61
CA GLU A 147 -11.67 -6.07 -5.82
C GLU A 147 -10.88 -4.94 -6.49
N ASP A 148 -10.20 -4.11 -5.71
CA ASP A 148 -9.35 -3.04 -6.25
C ASP A 148 -7.90 -3.53 -6.30
N GLU A 149 -7.39 -3.83 -7.50
CA GLU A 149 -6.01 -4.25 -7.69
C GLU A 149 -5.06 -3.06 -7.66
N TRP A 150 -4.27 -2.97 -6.59
CA TRP A 150 -3.26 -1.91 -6.46
C TRP A 150 -2.01 -2.24 -7.25
N TYR A 151 -1.58 -3.51 -7.24
CA TYR A 151 -0.35 -3.96 -7.89
C TYR A 151 -0.50 -5.36 -8.49
N TYR A 152 0.00 -5.53 -9.72
CA TYR A 152 0.31 -6.83 -10.30
C TYR A 152 1.81 -7.11 -10.16
N PHE A 153 2.17 -8.31 -9.73
CA PHE A 153 3.58 -8.67 -9.49
C PHE A 153 4.15 -9.61 -10.55
N PRO A 154 5.46 -9.49 -10.85
CA PRO A 154 6.39 -8.49 -10.30
C PRO A 154 6.20 -7.09 -10.90
N LEU A 155 6.40 -6.05 -10.09
CA LEU A 155 6.47 -4.66 -10.55
C LEU A 155 7.89 -4.41 -11.07
N ASN A 156 8.02 -4.41 -12.39
CA ASN A 156 9.23 -4.02 -13.08
C ASN A 156 9.03 -2.65 -13.74
N TYR A 157 10.12 -1.92 -13.92
CA TYR A 157 10.07 -0.65 -14.63
C TYR A 157 9.55 -0.84 -16.07
N GLY A 158 8.61 0.02 -16.46
CA GLY A 158 7.95 -0.05 -17.77
C GLY A 158 6.78 -1.02 -17.84
N ASN A 159 6.46 -1.73 -16.74
CA ASN A 159 5.15 -2.38 -16.63
C ASN A 159 4.08 -1.30 -16.43
N ASP A 160 3.02 -1.38 -17.23
CA ASP A 160 1.82 -0.58 -17.08
C ASP A 160 0.63 -1.54 -16.93
N ASP A 161 -0.19 -1.29 -15.92
CA ASP A 161 -1.38 -2.08 -15.62
C ASP A 161 -2.59 -1.15 -15.44
N THR A 162 -3.78 -1.69 -15.67
CA THR A 162 -5.06 -1.02 -15.40
C THR A 162 -5.98 -1.95 -14.63
N SER A 163 -6.67 -1.41 -13.64
CA SER A 163 -7.70 -2.12 -12.88
C SER A 163 -9.01 -1.32 -12.92
N ASP A 164 -10.11 -2.04 -12.76
CA ASP A 164 -11.44 -1.49 -12.49
C ASP A 164 -11.91 -2.07 -11.16
N PHE A 165 -12.68 -1.30 -10.38
CA PHE A 165 -13.16 -1.71 -9.07
C PHE A 165 -14.57 -1.21 -8.82
N HIS A 166 -15.30 -1.91 -7.95
CA HIS A 166 -16.65 -1.48 -7.58
C HIS A 166 -16.89 -1.63 -6.09
N LEU A 167 -17.15 -0.51 -5.42
CA LEU A 167 -17.45 -0.42 -4.00
C LEU A 167 -18.83 0.21 -3.80
N LYS A 168 -19.66 -0.43 -2.96
CA LYS A 168 -20.92 0.13 -2.52
C LYS A 168 -20.98 0.13 -1.00
N VAL A 169 -21.09 1.31 -0.41
CA VAL A 169 -21.28 1.48 1.04
C VAL A 169 -22.74 1.82 1.30
N GLN A 170 -23.41 1.02 2.12
CA GLN A 170 -24.76 1.34 2.59
C GLN A 170 -24.71 1.66 4.07
N VAL A 171 -25.03 2.91 4.41
CA VAL A 171 -25.11 3.36 5.80
C VAL A 171 -26.57 3.35 6.22
N THR A 172 -27.01 2.24 6.83
CA THR A 172 -28.41 2.04 7.24
C THR A 172 -28.89 3.06 8.28
N SER A 173 -27.98 3.80 8.92
CA SER A 173 -28.31 4.89 9.86
C SER A 173 -28.84 6.16 9.19
N VAL A 174 -28.77 6.30 7.85
CA VAL A 174 -29.33 7.45 7.13
C VAL A 174 -30.68 7.06 6.56
N GLY A 175 -31.60 6.69 7.45
CA GLY A 175 -33.01 6.58 7.09
C GLY A 175 -33.57 7.97 6.84
N SER A 176 -33.98 8.24 5.60
CA SER A 176 -34.94 9.30 5.23
C SER A 176 -34.71 10.68 5.87
N LEU A 177 -34.03 11.56 5.14
CA LEU A 177 -34.40 12.99 5.14
C LEU A 177 -35.05 13.33 3.81
#